data_AF-A0A7W4IJT6-F1
#
_entry.id   AF-A0A7W4IJT6-F1
#
_cell.length_a   1.000
_cell.length_b   1.000
_cell.length_c   1.000
_cell.angle_alpha   90.00
_cell.angle_beta   90.00
_cell.angle_gamma   90.00
#
_symmetry.space_group_name_H-M   'P 1'
#
loop_
_entity.id
_entity.type
_entity.pdbx_description
1 polymer ?
#
loop_
_entity_poly.entity_id
_entity_poly.type
_entity_poly.pdbx_seq_one_letter_code
_entity_poly.pdbx_strand_id
1 'polypeptide(L)'
;MELINTENGQFQDADPSTLTPGTPISASWANNIQGEIAAVIIDRGGVLDGTKTNQMSTILSDMIGGYLPLTGGTITGSLNIQTVAETDNSTNAASTAFVQGLISAEATARENADSLLAPKASPVFSGQVQMPGGSTTLTPSAGDSSTNVATTAFVDNALSSYTPTANLPLDPGHLIQSGRSNAPGNITFSTAFSDTPVSIVVTPITTHMDL
;
A
#
# COMPACT_ATOMS: atom_id res chain seq x y z
N MET A 1 18.00 54.25 -31.91
CA MET A 1 18.62 55.27 -31.07
C MET A 1 20.10 55.21 -31.32
N GLU A 2 20.65 56.30 -31.81
CA GLU A 2 22.09 56.56 -31.80
C GLU A 2 22.35 57.75 -30.88
N LEU A 3 23.59 57.92 -30.43
CA LEU A 3 23.99 59.19 -29.86
C LEU A 3 23.82 60.27 -30.93
N ILE A 4 23.55 61.49 -30.51
CA ILE A 4 23.47 62.61 -31.45
C ILE A 4 24.74 62.69 -32.31
N ASN A 5 24.57 62.92 -33.61
CA ASN A 5 25.67 62.96 -34.58
C ASN A 5 26.43 64.30 -34.50
N THR A 6 27.20 64.46 -33.42
CA THR A 6 28.18 65.52 -33.21
C THR A 6 29.55 64.90 -32.99
N GLU A 7 30.63 65.68 -33.13
CA GLU A 7 32.02 65.20 -33.02
C GLU A 7 32.30 64.43 -31.72
N ASN A 8 31.63 64.80 -30.63
CA ASN A 8 31.75 64.17 -29.32
C ASN A 8 30.52 63.35 -28.89
N GLY A 9 29.49 63.22 -29.75
CA GLY A 9 28.26 62.49 -29.43
C GLY A 9 27.36 63.17 -28.39
N GLN A 10 27.53 64.48 -28.18
CA GLN A 10 26.80 65.26 -27.17
C GLN A 10 26.02 66.43 -27.78
N PHE A 11 24.90 66.76 -27.14
CA PHE A 11 24.17 68.00 -27.36
C PHE A 11 25.00 69.19 -26.89
N GLN A 12 24.84 70.35 -27.55
CA GLN A 12 25.50 71.60 -27.22
C GLN A 12 24.45 72.71 -27.04
N ASP A 13 24.71 73.63 -26.11
CA ASP A 13 23.84 74.79 -25.88
C ASP A 13 23.99 75.81 -27.02
N ALA A 14 22.99 76.69 -27.17
CA ALA A 14 23.06 77.76 -28.17
C ALA A 14 24.17 78.74 -27.80
N ASP A 15 25.03 79.03 -28.75
CA ASP A 15 26.04 80.07 -28.60
C ASP A 15 25.76 81.20 -29.62
N PRO A 16 25.24 82.35 -29.15
CA PRO A 16 24.95 83.49 -30.02
C PRO A 16 26.17 84.09 -30.70
N SER A 17 27.38 83.86 -30.16
CA SER A 17 28.62 84.44 -30.69
C SER A 17 29.17 83.66 -31.89
N THR A 18 28.90 82.36 -31.94
CA THR A 18 29.26 81.48 -33.06
C THR A 18 28.09 81.23 -34.02
N LEU A 19 26.92 81.83 -33.74
CA LEU A 19 25.65 81.59 -34.43
C LEU A 19 25.25 80.10 -34.46
N THR A 20 25.74 79.32 -33.49
CA THR A 20 25.44 77.88 -33.40
C THR A 20 24.01 77.72 -32.89
N PRO A 21 23.07 77.19 -33.70
CA PRO A 21 21.71 76.95 -33.25
C PRO A 21 21.74 75.86 -32.17
N GLY A 22 21.28 76.19 -30.96
CA GLY A 22 21.23 75.23 -29.86
C GLY A 22 19.85 74.60 -29.69
N THR A 23 19.81 73.55 -28.86
CA THR A 23 18.56 72.91 -28.44
C THR A 23 17.74 73.83 -27.52
N PRO A 24 16.39 73.84 -27.61
CA PRO A 24 15.52 74.62 -26.69
C PRO A 24 15.62 74.17 -25.22
N ILE A 25 16.16 72.98 -25.00
CA ILE A 25 16.44 72.33 -23.72
C ILE A 25 17.94 72.40 -23.46
N SER A 26 18.36 72.50 -22.19
CA SER A 26 19.79 72.54 -21.87
C SER A 26 20.49 71.25 -22.32
N ALA A 27 21.67 71.42 -22.90
CA ALA A 27 22.52 70.32 -23.34
C ALA A 27 22.83 69.36 -22.19
N SER A 28 23.02 69.88 -20.97
CA SER A 28 23.23 69.03 -19.79
C SER A 28 22.08 68.05 -19.55
N TRP A 29 20.83 68.52 -19.60
CA TRP A 29 19.67 67.64 -19.42
C TRP A 29 19.55 66.62 -20.56
N ALA A 30 19.69 67.09 -21.81
CA ALA A 30 19.61 66.21 -22.99
C ALA A 30 20.69 65.13 -22.99
N ASN A 31 21.92 65.49 -22.60
CA ASN A 31 23.04 64.56 -22.48
C ASN A 31 22.83 63.56 -21.34
N ASN A 32 22.25 63.97 -20.20
CA ASN A 32 21.92 63.05 -19.11
C ASN A 32 20.88 62.01 -19.55
N ILE A 33 19.78 62.45 -20.17
CA ILE A 33 18.74 61.54 -20.66
C ILE A 33 19.26 60.62 -21.77
N GLN A 34 20.03 61.15 -22.73
CA GLN A 34 20.68 60.34 -23.76
C GLN A 34 21.60 59.30 -23.12
N GLY A 35 22.41 59.71 -22.14
CA GLY A 35 23.31 58.83 -21.39
C GLY A 35 22.58 57.70 -20.68
N GLU A 36 21.48 57.99 -19.97
CA GLU A 36 20.68 56.98 -19.29
C GLU A 36 20.06 55.97 -20.26
N ILE A 37 19.42 56.45 -21.33
CA ILE A 37 18.78 55.57 -22.31
C ILE A 37 19.83 54.73 -23.05
N ALA A 38 20.97 55.32 -23.38
CA ALA A 38 22.09 54.62 -24.01
C ALA A 38 22.66 53.54 -23.08
N ALA A 39 22.89 53.88 -21.81
CA ALA A 39 23.40 52.95 -20.81
C ALA A 39 22.48 51.74 -20.63
N VAL A 40 21.16 51.94 -20.53
CA VAL A 40 20.20 50.82 -20.39
C VAL A 40 20.28 49.86 -21.58
N ILE A 41 20.44 50.37 -22.80
CA ILE A 41 20.56 49.52 -24.00
C ILE A 41 21.89 48.76 -23.98
N ILE A 42 22.99 49.44 -23.68
CA ILE A 42 24.35 48.89 -23.74
C ILE A 42 24.61 47.89 -22.59
N ASP A 43 24.22 48.21 -21.36
CA ASP A 43 24.41 47.35 -20.17
C ASP A 43 23.70 46.00 -20.32
N ARG A 44 22.68 45.93 -21.18
CA ARG A 44 21.93 44.71 -21.49
C ARG A 44 22.40 44.04 -22.78
N GLY A 45 23.59 44.39 -23.28
CA GLY A 45 24.21 43.78 -24.45
C GLY A 45 23.63 44.28 -25.79
N GLY A 46 22.79 45.31 -25.78
CA GLY A 46 22.29 45.97 -26.99
C GLY A 46 23.32 46.91 -27.61
N VAL A 47 23.25 47.09 -28.93
CA VAL A 47 24.10 48.05 -29.67
C VAL A 47 23.22 49.20 -30.14
N LEU A 48 23.61 50.44 -29.86
CA LEU A 48 22.91 51.64 -30.36
C LEU A 48 22.85 51.65 -31.89
N ASP A 49 21.67 51.87 -32.44
CA ASP A 49 21.41 51.85 -33.88
C ASP A 49 20.40 52.95 -34.23
N GLY A 50 20.87 54.00 -34.90
CA GLY A 50 20.05 55.14 -35.31
C GLY A 50 18.85 54.78 -36.17
N THR A 51 18.88 53.62 -36.85
CA THR A 51 17.80 53.16 -37.72
C THR A 51 16.65 52.50 -36.95
N LYS A 52 16.86 52.12 -35.68
CA LYS A 52 15.87 51.42 -34.86
C LYS A 52 15.23 52.35 -33.83
N THR A 53 13.90 52.40 -33.79
CA THR A 53 13.13 53.21 -32.82
C THR A 53 12.65 52.42 -31.60
N ASN A 54 12.80 51.10 -31.61
CA ASN A 54 12.25 50.19 -30.59
C ASN A 54 13.32 49.48 -29.74
N GLN A 55 14.58 49.93 -29.76
CA GLN A 55 15.68 49.23 -29.10
C GLN A 55 15.46 49.01 -27.60
N MET A 56 14.94 50.02 -26.89
CA MET A 56 14.58 49.90 -25.48
C MET A 56 13.51 48.83 -25.27
N SER A 57 12.45 48.83 -26.09
CA SER A 57 11.39 47.83 -26.02
C SER A 57 11.90 46.42 -26.31
N THR A 58 12.80 46.26 -27.28
CA THR A 58 13.39 44.95 -27.61
C THR A 58 14.20 44.41 -26.44
N ILE A 59 15.05 45.23 -25.82
CA ILE A 59 15.85 44.83 -24.65
C ILE A 59 14.95 44.46 -23.47
N LEU A 60 13.91 45.25 -23.19
CA LEU A 60 12.96 44.93 -22.12
C LEU A 60 12.19 43.64 -22.40
N SER A 61 11.79 43.40 -23.66
CA SER A 61 11.13 42.16 -24.08
C SER A 61 12.04 40.94 -23.95
N ASP A 62 13.34 41.08 -24.25
CA ASP A 62 14.32 40.01 -24.10
C ASP A 62 14.53 39.64 -22.62
N MET A 63 14.62 40.66 -21.74
CA MET A 63 14.71 40.46 -20.30
C MET A 63 13.54 39.66 -19.72
N ILE A 64 12.31 39.92 -20.18
CA ILE A 64 11.12 39.20 -19.72
C ILE A 64 10.91 37.87 -20.47
N GLY A 65 11.42 37.76 -21.70
CA GLY A 65 11.29 36.59 -22.56
C GLY A 65 12.13 35.40 -22.11
N GLY A 66 13.17 35.62 -21.29
CA GLY A 66 13.96 34.55 -20.67
C GLY A 66 13.23 33.75 -19.58
N TYR A 67 12.05 34.20 -19.15
CA TYR A 67 11.22 33.50 -18.16
C TYR A 67 10.17 32.61 -18.84
N LEU A 68 9.66 31.61 -18.12
CA LEU A 68 8.55 30.80 -18.58
C LEU A 68 7.27 31.66 -18.69
N PRO A 69 6.52 31.63 -19.81
CA PRO A 69 5.31 32.43 -19.95
C PRO A 69 4.26 32.06 -18.91
N LEU A 70 3.52 33.06 -18.41
CA LEU A 70 2.40 32.87 -17.47
C LEU A 70 1.25 32.03 -18.04
N THR A 71 1.10 32.02 -19.37
CA THR A 71 0.15 31.17 -20.09
C THR A 71 0.60 29.72 -20.19
N GLY A 72 1.79 29.39 -19.67
CA GLY A 72 2.44 28.09 -19.79
C GLY A 72 3.53 28.06 -20.85
N GLY A 73 4.38 27.05 -20.77
CA GLY A 73 5.46 26.79 -21.71
C GLY A 73 6.21 25.49 -21.35
N THR A 74 7.24 25.17 -22.12
CA THR A 74 8.09 23.99 -21.90
C THR A 74 9.43 24.40 -21.31
N ILE A 75 9.82 23.81 -20.17
CA ILE A 75 11.19 23.89 -19.65
C ILE A 75 11.99 22.72 -20.23
N THR A 76 13.15 22.99 -20.82
CA THR A 76 14.09 21.96 -21.28
C THR A 76 15.31 21.87 -20.36
N GLY A 77 15.93 20.69 -20.27
CA GLY A 77 17.10 20.46 -19.41
C GLY A 77 16.74 19.90 -18.03
N SER A 78 17.71 19.90 -17.12
CA SER A 78 17.51 19.40 -15.75
C SER A 78 16.86 20.46 -14.87
N LEU A 79 15.76 20.09 -14.21
CA LEU A 79 15.07 20.92 -13.23
C LEU A 79 15.37 20.39 -11.83
N ASN A 80 15.94 21.24 -10.97
CA ASN A 80 16.15 20.91 -9.56
C ASN A 80 14.92 21.34 -8.75
N ILE A 81 14.12 20.37 -8.32
CA ILE A 81 12.95 20.58 -7.47
C ILE A 81 13.30 20.23 -6.03
N GLN A 82 12.99 21.14 -5.10
CA GLN A 82 13.15 20.87 -3.68
C GLN A 82 12.29 19.67 -3.27
N THR A 83 12.90 18.68 -2.63
CA THR A 83 12.17 17.55 -2.05
C THR A 83 11.40 18.04 -0.82
N VAL A 84 10.09 17.87 -0.86
CA VAL A 84 9.18 18.19 0.25
C VAL A 84 9.00 16.99 1.19
N ALA A 85 8.35 17.21 2.32
CA ALA A 85 7.99 16.14 3.24
C ALA A 85 6.94 15.19 2.62
N GLU A 86 6.96 13.91 2.98
CA GLU A 86 6.05 12.87 2.45
C GLU A 86 4.56 13.14 2.74
N THR A 87 4.25 14.03 3.68
CA THR A 87 2.87 14.43 4.01
C THR A 87 2.40 15.66 3.24
N ASP A 88 3.22 16.21 2.33
CA ASP A 88 2.84 17.38 1.54
C ASP A 88 1.74 17.02 0.52
N ASN A 89 0.71 17.86 0.43
CA ASN A 89 -0.44 17.70 -0.46
C ASN A 89 -0.65 18.91 -1.38
N SER A 90 0.41 19.69 -1.60
CA SER A 90 0.34 20.85 -2.49
C SER A 90 0.20 20.42 -3.96
N THR A 91 -0.15 21.37 -4.83
CA THR A 91 -0.19 21.15 -6.29
C THR A 91 1.17 21.41 -6.96
N ASN A 92 2.25 21.38 -6.19
CA ASN A 92 3.60 21.63 -6.69
C ASN A 92 4.13 20.45 -7.50
N ALA A 93 5.17 20.69 -8.31
CA ALA A 93 5.89 19.61 -8.97
C ALA A 93 6.58 18.71 -7.93
N ALA A 94 6.46 17.40 -8.08
CA ALA A 94 7.15 16.43 -7.22
C ALA A 94 8.58 16.19 -7.69
N SER A 95 9.53 16.10 -6.76
CA SER A 95 10.89 15.66 -7.08
C SER A 95 10.94 14.14 -7.25
N THR A 96 11.89 13.63 -8.04
CA THR A 96 12.09 12.17 -8.17
C THR A 96 12.39 11.52 -6.83
N ALA A 97 13.09 12.20 -5.92
CA ALA A 97 13.40 11.68 -4.60
C ALA A 97 12.13 11.50 -3.73
N PHE A 98 11.20 12.46 -3.79
CA PHE A 98 9.90 12.35 -3.12
C PHE A 98 9.12 11.12 -3.61
N VAL A 99 9.00 10.95 -4.93
CA VAL A 99 8.28 9.81 -5.52
C VAL A 99 8.94 8.47 -5.16
N GLN A 100 10.27 8.39 -5.19
CA GLN A 100 11.00 7.18 -4.77
C GLN A 100 10.81 6.86 -3.28
N GLY A 101 10.76 7.88 -2.41
CA GLY A 101 10.47 7.71 -0.99
C GLY A 101 9.11 7.06 -0.75
N LEU A 102 8.05 7.63 -1.36
CA LEU A 102 6.69 7.09 -1.26
C LEU A 102 6.57 5.67 -1.81
N ILE A 103 7.19 5.39 -2.96
CA ILE A 103 7.18 4.04 -3.55
C ILE A 103 7.90 3.05 -2.64
N SER A 104 9.02 3.44 -2.04
CA SER A 104 9.78 2.58 -1.14
C SER A 104 8.98 2.27 0.14
N ALA A 105 8.32 3.27 0.71
CA ALA A 105 7.46 3.10 1.88
C ALA A 105 6.30 2.12 1.59
N GLU A 106 5.64 2.27 0.45
CA GLU A 106 4.57 1.37 0.01
C GLU A 106 5.07 -0.05 -0.27
N ALA A 107 6.25 -0.19 -0.91
CA ALA A 107 6.86 -1.50 -1.15
C ALA A 107 7.15 -2.24 0.16
N THR A 108 7.71 -1.54 1.15
CA THR A 108 7.93 -2.10 2.49
C THR A 108 6.62 -2.45 3.19
N ALA A 109 5.58 -1.61 3.09
CA ALA A 109 4.27 -1.91 3.67
C ALA A 109 3.66 -3.19 3.08
N ARG A 110 3.79 -3.39 1.76
CA ARG A 110 3.33 -4.60 1.07
C ARG A 110 4.13 -5.84 1.47
N GLU A 111 5.46 -5.75 1.52
CA GLU A 111 6.31 -6.85 1.95
C GLU A 111 5.97 -7.30 3.38
N ASN A 112 5.74 -6.34 4.28
CA ASN A 112 5.30 -6.62 5.65
C ASN A 112 3.92 -7.29 5.68
N ALA A 113 2.96 -6.85 4.86
CA ALA A 113 1.64 -7.46 4.79
C ALA A 113 1.70 -8.88 4.22
N ASP A 114 2.48 -9.10 3.16
CA ASP A 114 2.65 -10.41 2.52
C ASP A 114 3.35 -11.41 3.46
N SER A 115 4.28 -10.94 4.29
CA SER A 115 4.94 -11.76 5.31
C SER A 115 3.98 -12.30 6.38
N LEU A 116 2.78 -11.72 6.53
CA LEU A 116 1.76 -12.19 7.47
C LEU A 116 0.82 -13.23 6.86
N LEU A 117 0.86 -13.42 5.53
CA LEU A 117 -0.02 -14.35 4.83
C LEU A 117 0.58 -15.77 4.85
N ALA A 118 -0.28 -16.77 5.06
CA ALA A 118 0.13 -18.16 4.87
C ALA A 118 0.42 -18.45 3.38
N PRO A 119 1.41 -19.30 3.06
CA PRO A 119 1.68 -19.69 1.68
C PRO A 119 0.43 -20.25 0.99
N LYS A 120 0.17 -19.80 -0.24
CA LYS A 120 -1.01 -20.25 -1.02
C LYS A 120 -0.99 -21.74 -1.30
N ALA A 121 0.20 -22.29 -1.59
CA ALA A 121 0.39 -23.71 -1.83
C ALA A 121 0.92 -24.37 -0.55
N SER A 122 0.19 -25.38 -0.06
CA SER A 122 0.61 -26.21 1.07
C SER A 122 1.04 -25.40 2.31
N PRO A 123 0.15 -24.56 2.88
CA PRO A 123 0.46 -23.84 4.11
C PRO A 123 0.77 -24.83 5.24
N VAL A 124 1.81 -24.54 6.01
CA VAL A 124 2.14 -25.28 7.24
C VAL A 124 1.70 -24.42 8.42
N PHE A 125 0.78 -24.92 9.23
CA PHE A 125 0.34 -24.26 10.45
C PHE A 125 1.07 -24.87 11.65
N SER A 126 1.69 -24.03 12.49
CA SER A 126 2.27 -24.42 13.77
C SER A 126 1.39 -23.99 14.94
N GLY A 127 1.35 -24.76 16.02
CA GLY A 127 0.49 -24.47 17.18
C GLY A 127 -0.95 -24.96 17.01
N GLN A 128 -1.84 -24.53 17.91
CA GLN A 128 -3.26 -24.88 17.83
C GLN A 128 -3.93 -24.11 16.69
N VAL A 129 -4.47 -24.84 15.71
CA VAL A 129 -5.28 -24.29 14.63
C VAL A 129 -6.70 -24.09 15.14
N GLN A 130 -7.15 -22.83 15.24
CA GLN A 130 -8.55 -22.50 15.51
C GLN A 130 -9.30 -22.30 14.20
N MET A 131 -10.24 -23.18 13.89
CA MET A 131 -11.14 -23.01 12.75
C MET A 131 -12.30 -22.09 13.11
N PRO A 132 -12.59 -21.03 12.34
CA PRO A 132 -13.80 -20.24 12.54
C PRO A 132 -15.06 -21.10 12.42
N GLY A 133 -16.11 -20.75 13.18
CA GLY A 133 -17.40 -21.43 13.10
C GLY A 133 -17.95 -21.39 11.68
N GLY A 134 -18.41 -22.54 11.17
CA GLY A 134 -18.94 -22.68 9.80
C GLY A 134 -17.91 -23.11 8.75
N SER A 135 -16.66 -23.40 9.12
CA SER A 135 -15.68 -23.97 8.18
C SER A 135 -16.15 -25.32 7.63
N THR A 136 -16.12 -25.48 6.30
CA THR A 136 -16.42 -26.75 5.61
C THR A 136 -15.15 -27.29 4.94
N THR A 137 -14.84 -28.57 5.14
CA THR A 137 -13.79 -29.29 4.39
C THR A 137 -14.44 -30.43 3.60
N LEU A 138 -13.72 -31.01 2.64
CA LEU A 138 -14.17 -32.25 1.99
C LEU A 138 -14.15 -33.38 3.02
N THR A 139 -15.26 -34.12 3.13
CA THR A 139 -15.34 -35.32 3.99
C THR A 139 -14.41 -36.40 3.44
N PRO A 140 -13.42 -36.88 4.21
CA PRO A 140 -12.58 -38.00 3.79
C PRO A 140 -13.40 -39.28 3.56
N SER A 141 -12.94 -40.15 2.67
CA SER A 141 -13.55 -41.46 2.43
C SER A 141 -13.39 -42.38 3.64
N ALA A 142 -14.32 -43.30 3.85
CA ALA A 142 -14.19 -44.32 4.90
C ALA A 142 -12.90 -45.15 4.69
N GLY A 143 -12.13 -45.35 5.77
CA GLY A 143 -10.83 -46.05 5.72
C GLY A 143 -9.62 -45.17 5.35
N ASP A 144 -9.80 -43.86 5.14
CA ASP A 144 -8.69 -42.92 4.98
C ASP A 144 -7.88 -42.82 6.28
N SER A 145 -6.56 -43.02 6.18
CA SER A 145 -5.58 -42.97 7.28
C SER A 145 -4.57 -41.82 7.13
N SER A 146 -4.89 -40.81 6.31
CA SER A 146 -4.08 -39.60 6.15
C SER A 146 -4.19 -38.66 7.37
N THR A 147 -3.38 -37.61 7.39
CA THR A 147 -3.42 -36.56 8.42
C THR A 147 -4.37 -35.41 8.07
N ASN A 148 -5.38 -35.67 7.24
CA ASN A 148 -6.38 -34.67 6.85
C ASN A 148 -7.27 -34.27 8.04
N VAL A 149 -7.89 -33.09 7.97
CA VAL A 149 -8.85 -32.64 8.98
C VAL A 149 -10.10 -33.51 8.93
N ALA A 150 -10.43 -34.18 10.03
CA ALA A 150 -11.64 -34.99 10.14
C ALA A 150 -12.90 -34.12 10.16
N THR A 151 -13.85 -34.40 9.26
CA THR A 151 -15.19 -33.79 9.32
C THR A 151 -16.07 -34.54 10.32
N THR A 152 -17.15 -33.90 10.80
CA THR A 152 -18.16 -34.55 11.63
C THR A 152 -18.73 -35.80 10.96
N ALA A 153 -19.07 -35.72 9.67
CA ALA A 153 -19.57 -36.86 8.88
C ALA A 153 -18.57 -38.03 8.79
N PHE A 154 -17.26 -37.75 8.70
CA PHE A 154 -16.24 -38.80 8.72
C PHE A 154 -16.18 -39.50 10.09
N VAL A 155 -16.21 -38.73 11.18
CA VAL A 155 -16.23 -39.28 12.54
C VAL A 155 -17.49 -40.11 12.79
N ASP A 156 -18.66 -39.64 12.35
CA ASP A 156 -19.93 -40.37 12.46
C ASP A 156 -19.89 -41.71 11.71
N ASN A 157 -19.38 -41.72 10.47
CA ASN A 157 -19.21 -42.96 9.69
C ASN A 157 -18.23 -43.94 10.36
N ALA A 158 -17.11 -43.44 10.88
CA ALA A 158 -16.13 -44.25 11.58
C ALA A 158 -16.74 -44.89 12.85
N LEU A 159 -17.47 -44.11 13.65
CA LEU A 159 -18.17 -44.59 14.84
C LEU A 159 -19.30 -45.57 14.50
N SER A 160 -20.03 -45.36 13.41
CA SER A 160 -21.06 -46.30 12.96
C SER A 160 -20.49 -47.64 12.50
N SER A 161 -19.25 -47.66 12.01
CA SER A 161 -18.55 -48.89 11.62
C SER A 161 -17.87 -49.60 12.79
N TYR A 162 -17.76 -48.94 13.94
CA TYR A 162 -17.21 -49.52 15.15
C TYR A 162 -18.22 -50.47 15.78
N THR A 163 -18.15 -51.76 15.42
CA THR A 163 -18.72 -52.83 16.23
C THR A 163 -17.72 -53.19 17.31
N PRO A 164 -17.95 -52.92 18.61
CA PRO A 164 -17.09 -53.45 19.64
C PRO A 164 -17.09 -54.97 19.50
N THR A 165 -15.96 -55.56 19.12
CA THR A 165 -15.79 -56.99 19.16
C THR A 165 -15.91 -57.38 20.62
N ALA A 166 -17.01 -58.04 20.97
CA ALA A 166 -17.22 -58.67 22.27
C ALA A 166 -16.30 -59.89 22.50
N ASN A 167 -15.06 -59.81 22.01
CA ASN A 167 -13.97 -60.73 22.33
C ASN A 167 -13.00 -60.04 23.28
N LEU A 168 -13.52 -59.48 24.37
CA LEU A 168 -12.73 -59.51 25.58
C LEU A 168 -12.57 -60.99 25.93
N PRO A 169 -11.36 -61.48 26.28
CA PRO A 169 -11.22 -62.81 26.85
C PRO A 169 -12.28 -62.93 27.94
N LEU A 170 -13.10 -63.97 27.88
CA LEU A 170 -14.01 -64.30 28.97
C LEU A 170 -13.13 -64.60 30.17
N ASP A 171 -12.80 -63.58 30.96
CA ASP A 171 -12.28 -63.78 32.30
C ASP A 171 -13.40 -64.50 33.06
N PRO A 172 -13.19 -65.73 33.56
CA PRO A 172 -14.25 -66.55 34.14
C PRO A 172 -14.99 -65.92 35.33
N GLY A 173 -14.56 -64.74 35.81
CA GLY A 173 -15.20 -63.96 36.86
C GLY A 173 -16.05 -62.75 36.41
N HIS A 174 -16.09 -62.39 35.12
CA HIS A 174 -16.84 -61.20 34.69
C HIS A 174 -18.22 -61.58 34.12
N LEU A 175 -19.28 -61.33 34.90
CA LEU A 175 -20.66 -61.29 34.40
C LEU A 175 -20.71 -60.34 33.20
N ILE A 176 -21.26 -60.79 32.07
CA ILE A 176 -21.55 -59.93 30.92
C ILE A 176 -22.43 -58.79 31.43
N GLN A 177 -21.84 -57.61 31.64
CA GLN A 177 -22.59 -56.39 31.80
C GLN A 177 -23.15 -56.08 30.42
N SER A 178 -24.32 -56.63 30.12
CA SER A 178 -25.14 -56.18 29.00
C SER A 178 -25.12 -54.67 29.02
N GLY A 179 -24.75 -54.03 27.91
CA GLY A 179 -24.80 -52.59 27.78
C GLY A 179 -26.11 -52.09 28.38
N ARG A 180 -26.06 -51.03 29.19
CA ARG A 180 -27.20 -50.47 29.94
C ARG A 180 -28.47 -50.48 29.07
N SER A 181 -29.30 -51.52 29.20
CA SER A 181 -30.58 -51.59 28.50
C SER A 181 -31.58 -50.84 29.36
N ASN A 182 -31.76 -49.55 29.06
CA ASN A 182 -32.78 -48.74 29.74
C ASN A 182 -34.20 -49.01 29.19
N ALA A 183 -34.42 -50.15 28.53
CA ALA A 183 -35.72 -50.60 28.05
C ALA A 183 -36.27 -51.66 29.01
N PRO A 184 -37.52 -51.55 29.50
CA PRO A 184 -38.17 -52.57 30.32
C PRO A 184 -38.49 -53.79 29.46
N GLY A 185 -37.48 -54.61 29.19
CA GLY A 185 -37.57 -55.81 28.38
C GLY A 185 -36.79 -56.94 29.03
N ASN A 186 -37.40 -58.13 29.05
CA ASN A 186 -36.83 -59.35 29.60
C ASN A 186 -35.45 -59.65 28.96
N ILE A 187 -34.41 -59.85 29.78
CA ILE A 187 -33.10 -60.29 29.29
C ILE A 187 -33.25 -61.74 28.81
N THR A 188 -33.19 -61.95 27.50
CA THR A 188 -33.23 -63.29 26.91
C THR A 188 -31.80 -63.74 26.66
N PHE A 189 -31.30 -64.68 27.45
CA PHE A 189 -30.02 -65.33 27.18
C PHE A 189 -30.21 -66.30 26.01
N SER A 190 -29.46 -66.09 24.92
CA SER A 190 -29.36 -67.06 23.83
C SER A 190 -28.85 -68.39 24.40
N THR A 191 -29.56 -69.49 24.15
CA THR A 191 -29.36 -70.83 24.72
C THR A 191 -28.11 -71.56 24.22
N ALA A 192 -27.01 -70.84 24.01
CA ALA A 192 -25.76 -71.40 23.49
C ALA A 192 -24.66 -71.45 24.57
N PHE A 193 -25.02 -71.73 25.81
CA PHE A 193 -24.06 -72.31 26.75
C PHE A 193 -24.03 -73.80 26.45
N SER A 194 -22.87 -74.29 25.98
CA SER A 194 -22.43 -75.69 25.87
C SER A 194 -23.34 -76.69 26.60
N ASP A 195 -23.65 -77.83 25.97
CA ASP A 195 -24.52 -78.97 26.39
C ASP A 195 -24.33 -79.51 27.84
N THR A 196 -23.46 -78.91 28.64
CA THR A 196 -23.38 -79.01 30.09
C THR A 196 -24.36 -78.04 30.76
N PRO A 197 -25.44 -78.50 31.42
CA PRO A 197 -26.37 -77.63 32.11
C PRO A 197 -25.66 -76.87 33.25
N VAL A 198 -25.64 -75.53 33.16
CA VAL A 198 -25.18 -74.66 34.25
C VAL A 198 -26.37 -74.42 35.18
N SER A 199 -26.28 -74.89 36.41
CA SER A 199 -27.30 -74.69 37.44
C SER A 199 -27.10 -73.33 38.11
N ILE A 200 -27.96 -72.35 37.80
CA ILE A 200 -27.95 -71.06 38.49
C ILE A 200 -28.78 -71.21 39.78
N VAL A 201 -28.10 -71.27 40.92
CA VAL A 201 -28.76 -71.24 42.22
C VAL A 201 -29.07 -69.79 42.57
N VAL A 202 -30.33 -69.39 42.42
CA VAL A 202 -30.84 -68.13 42.97
C VAL A 202 -31.18 -68.37 44.43
N THR A 203 -30.32 -67.92 45.35
CA THR A 203 -30.66 -67.90 46.77
C THR A 203 -31.57 -66.70 47.05
N PRO A 204 -32.81 -66.87 47.51
CA PRO A 204 -33.65 -65.75 47.90
C PRO A 204 -33.00 -65.02 49.08
N ILE A 205 -32.90 -63.69 48.99
CA ILE A 205 -32.49 -62.84 50.11
C ILE A 205 -33.67 -62.79 51.07
N THR A 206 -33.55 -63.48 52.21
CA THR A 206 -34.47 -63.29 53.32
C THR A 206 -34.12 -61.96 53.98
N THR A 207 -34.94 -60.93 53.76
CA THR A 207 -34.91 -59.71 54.58
C THR A 207 -35.20 -60.11 56.03
N HIS A 208 -34.19 -60.03 56.90
CA HIS A 208 -34.40 -60.04 58.34
C HIS A 208 -35.17 -58.77 58.70
N MET A 209 -36.48 -58.90 58.94
CA MET A 209 -37.23 -57.93 59.73
C MET A 209 -37.01 -58.30 61.21
N ASP A 210 -36.07 -57.64 61.86
CA ASP A 210 -36.05 -57.60 63.32
C ASP A 210 -37.14 -56.60 63.77
N LEU A 211 -38.07 -57.09 64.59
CA LEU A 211 -39.00 -56.32 65.41
C LEU A 211 -38.35 -55.98 66.76
#